data_AF-A0AA38G2F6-F1
#
_entry.id   AF-A0AA38G2F6-F1
#
_cell.length_a   1.000
_cell.length_b   1.000
_cell.length_c   1.000
_cell.angle_alpha   90.00
_cell.angle_beta   90.00
_cell.angle_gamma   90.00
#
_symmetry.space_group_name_H-M   'P 1'
#
loop_
_entity.id
_entity.type
_entity.pdbx_description
1 polymer ?
#
loop_
_entity_poly.entity_id
_entity_poly.type
_entity_poly.pdbx_seq_one_letter_code
_entity_poly.pdbx_strand_id
1 'polypeptide(L)'
;KACSGVVSCADILAIAARDSVVELGGPSWTVQLGRRDSRSASLSGANNQIPAPTSSLSSLITSFGNQGLSTKDMVALSGAHTIGQAWCTTFRTHVYSETNINTAFATSVKTKRPSTCGDNNLWPLDVQTPIAFDNNYYKDLKSQRGLLHSDQELSKPLTGTRGVGKTAGSQIK
;
A
#
# COMPACT_ATOMS: atom_id res chain seq x y z
N LYS A 1 -31.19 -3.80 -4.38
CA LYS A 1 -32.66 -3.78 -4.58
C LYS A 1 -33.17 -2.50 -5.26
N ALA A 2 -32.68 -1.30 -4.88
CA ALA A 2 -33.17 -0.01 -5.39
C ALA A 2 -33.08 0.22 -6.92
N CYS A 3 -32.10 -0.36 -7.61
CA CYS A 3 -31.87 -0.16 -9.05
C CYS A 3 -31.32 -1.43 -9.72
N SER A 4 -32.21 -2.41 -9.93
CA SER A 4 -31.83 -3.74 -10.41
C SER A 4 -31.16 -3.70 -11.78
N GLY A 5 -29.97 -4.31 -11.91
CA GLY A 5 -29.24 -4.44 -13.17
C GLY A 5 -28.63 -3.15 -13.73
N VAL A 6 -28.64 -2.05 -12.97
CA VAL A 6 -28.12 -0.74 -13.43
C VAL A 6 -26.65 -0.55 -13.07
N VAL A 7 -26.26 -0.89 -11.83
CA VAL A 7 -24.91 -0.65 -11.31
C VAL A 7 -24.08 -1.92 -11.45
N SER A 8 -22.92 -1.81 -12.10
CA SER A 8 -21.98 -2.92 -12.26
C SER A 8 -21.20 -3.20 -10.96
N CYS A 9 -20.73 -4.43 -10.79
CA CYS A 9 -19.85 -4.79 -9.67
C CYS A 9 -18.55 -3.96 -9.72
N ALA A 10 -18.03 -3.67 -10.91
CA ALA A 10 -16.84 -2.84 -11.10
C ALA A 10 -17.02 -1.42 -10.55
N ASP A 11 -18.18 -0.78 -10.77
CA ASP A 11 -18.45 0.55 -10.21
C ASP A 11 -18.76 0.50 -8.71
N ILE A 12 -19.39 -0.57 -8.22
CA ILE A 12 -19.57 -0.78 -6.76
C ILE A 12 -18.21 -0.80 -6.07
N LEU A 13 -17.22 -1.52 -6.59
CA LEU A 13 -15.87 -1.56 -6.00
C LEU A 13 -15.20 -0.19 -6.01
N ALA A 14 -15.34 0.57 -7.10
CA ALA A 14 -14.77 1.92 -7.19
C ALA A 14 -15.41 2.90 -6.19
N ILE A 15 -16.72 2.84 -6.01
CA ILE A 15 -17.46 3.66 -5.03
C ILE A 15 -17.07 3.24 -3.61
N ALA A 16 -17.11 1.94 -3.32
CA ALA A 16 -16.80 1.40 -2.00
C ALA A 16 -15.38 1.76 -1.54
N ALA A 17 -14.40 1.74 -2.47
CA ALA A 17 -13.04 2.17 -2.17
C ALA A 17 -12.98 3.65 -1.75
N ARG A 18 -13.66 4.55 -2.49
CA ARG A 18 -13.73 5.98 -2.15
C ARG A 18 -14.43 6.19 -0.81
N ASP A 19 -15.59 5.58 -0.62
CA ASP A 19 -16.38 5.74 0.60
C ASP A 19 -15.63 5.21 1.83
N SER A 20 -14.89 4.10 1.70
CA SER A 20 -14.05 3.57 2.79
C SER A 20 -12.92 4.53 3.18
N VAL A 21 -12.28 5.20 2.21
CA VAL A 21 -11.25 6.21 2.50
C VAL A 21 -11.85 7.40 3.25
N VAL A 22 -13.02 7.87 2.82
CA VAL A 22 -13.73 8.99 3.47
C VAL A 22 -14.16 8.63 4.90
N GLU A 23 -14.71 7.44 5.10
CA GLU A 23 -15.13 6.96 6.42
C GLU A 23 -13.96 6.90 7.41
N LEU A 24 -12.75 6.61 6.93
CA LEU A 24 -11.53 6.57 7.74
C LEU A 24 -10.82 7.94 7.84
N GLY A 25 -11.48 9.04 7.43
CA GLY A 25 -10.99 10.42 7.58
C GLY A 25 -10.14 10.94 6.41
N GLY A 26 -10.07 10.19 5.31
CA GLY A 26 -9.34 10.57 4.11
C GLY A 26 -10.11 11.51 3.18
N PRO A 27 -9.50 11.93 2.06
CA PRO A 27 -10.14 12.83 1.11
C PRO A 27 -11.29 12.15 0.36
N SER A 28 -12.26 12.94 -0.07
CA SER A 28 -13.26 12.50 -1.06
C SER A 28 -12.85 12.92 -2.46
N TRP A 29 -13.34 12.20 -3.45
CA TRP A 29 -13.22 12.56 -4.87
C TRP A 29 -14.44 12.10 -5.65
N THR A 30 -14.64 12.69 -6.83
CA THR A 30 -15.67 12.24 -7.77
C THR A 30 -15.22 10.93 -8.42
N VAL A 31 -15.95 9.85 -8.16
CA VAL A 31 -15.72 8.56 -8.81
C VAL A 31 -16.32 8.60 -10.22
N GLN A 32 -15.49 8.41 -11.23
CA GLN A 32 -15.98 8.18 -12.60
C GLN A 32 -16.69 6.84 -12.67
N LEU A 33 -17.88 6.79 -13.27
CA LEU A 33 -18.73 5.60 -13.38
C LEU A 33 -18.91 5.19 -14.85
N GLY A 34 -19.54 4.04 -15.07
CA GLY A 34 -19.80 3.46 -16.38
C GLY A 34 -18.95 2.23 -16.70
N ARG A 35 -18.22 1.67 -15.71
CA ARG A 35 -17.50 0.40 -15.91
C ARG A 35 -18.51 -0.73 -16.09
N ARG A 36 -18.11 -1.77 -16.82
CA ARG A 36 -18.88 -2.99 -17.02
C ARG A 36 -18.14 -4.18 -16.44
N ASP A 37 -18.90 -5.19 -16.02
CA ASP A 37 -18.33 -6.41 -15.46
C ASP A 37 -17.73 -7.29 -16.56
N SER A 38 -16.56 -7.86 -16.27
CA SER A 38 -15.92 -8.82 -17.18
C SER A 38 -16.70 -10.14 -17.22
N ARG A 39 -16.51 -10.89 -18.30
CA ARG A 39 -17.08 -12.26 -18.45
C ARG A 39 -16.06 -13.36 -18.13
N SER A 40 -14.85 -12.99 -17.73
CA SER A 40 -13.75 -13.90 -17.42
C SER A 40 -12.80 -13.25 -16.41
N ALA A 41 -11.97 -14.10 -15.80
CA ALA A 41 -10.87 -13.70 -14.91
C ALA A 41 -9.53 -14.14 -15.51
N SER A 42 -8.43 -13.51 -15.06
CA SER A 42 -7.08 -13.84 -15.50
C SER A 42 -6.17 -14.10 -14.30
N LEU A 43 -5.95 -15.38 -13.99
CA LEU A 43 -5.03 -15.80 -12.93
C LEU A 43 -3.58 -15.43 -13.24
N SER A 44 -3.15 -15.63 -14.49
CA SER A 44 -1.81 -15.25 -14.93
C SER A 44 -1.61 -13.74 -14.90
N GLY A 45 -2.66 -12.96 -15.22
CA GLY A 45 -2.67 -11.50 -15.07
C GLY A 45 -2.44 -11.10 -13.61
N ALA A 46 -3.21 -11.66 -12.67
CA ALA A 46 -3.06 -11.39 -11.25
C ALA A 46 -1.64 -11.72 -10.73
N ASN A 47 -1.13 -12.91 -11.08
CA ASN A 47 0.20 -13.36 -10.64
C ASN A 47 1.36 -12.51 -11.19
N ASN A 48 1.20 -11.94 -12.39
CA ASN A 48 2.29 -11.24 -13.08
C ASN A 48 2.23 -9.71 -12.97
N GLN A 49 1.05 -9.15 -12.68
CA GLN A 49 0.82 -7.70 -12.75
C GLN A 49 0.70 -7.04 -11.37
N ILE A 50 0.45 -7.82 -10.32
CA ILE A 50 0.36 -7.32 -8.94
C ILE A 50 1.75 -7.39 -8.29
N PRO A 51 2.32 -6.27 -7.83
CA PRO A 51 3.64 -6.28 -7.21
C PRO A 51 3.62 -7.01 -5.87
N ALA A 52 4.68 -7.77 -5.60
CA ALA A 52 4.87 -8.46 -4.33
C ALA A 52 5.36 -7.48 -3.22
N PRO A 53 5.09 -7.76 -1.93
CA PRO A 53 5.60 -6.96 -0.81
C PRO A 53 7.15 -6.98 -0.71
N THR A 54 7.81 -7.90 -1.40
CA THR A 54 9.27 -8.04 -1.50
C THR A 54 9.86 -7.40 -2.76
N SER A 55 9.06 -6.66 -3.53
CA SER A 55 9.53 -6.01 -4.77
C SER A 55 10.52 -4.89 -4.49
N SER A 56 11.61 -4.86 -5.25
CA SER A 56 12.55 -3.73 -5.27
C SER A 56 11.91 -2.47 -5.85
N LEU A 57 12.51 -1.31 -5.60
CA LEU A 57 12.05 -0.04 -6.19
C LEU A 57 11.92 -0.09 -7.73
N SER A 58 12.88 -0.68 -8.44
CA SER A 58 12.85 -0.77 -9.91
C SER A 58 11.71 -1.66 -10.42
N SER A 59 11.42 -2.77 -9.71
CA SER A 59 10.29 -3.63 -10.01
C SER A 59 8.95 -2.93 -9.77
N LEU A 60 8.84 -2.14 -8.69
CA LEU A 60 7.65 -1.33 -8.43
C LEU A 60 7.43 -0.29 -9.53
N ILE A 61 8.47 0.47 -9.90
CA ILE A 61 8.39 1.46 -10.99
C ILE A 61 7.94 0.80 -12.29
N THR A 62 8.49 -0.36 -12.62
CA THR A 62 8.13 -1.12 -13.83
C THR A 62 6.68 -1.61 -13.77
N SER A 63 6.26 -2.20 -12.64
CA SER A 63 4.90 -2.73 -12.46
C SER A 63 3.84 -1.63 -12.58
N PHE A 64 4.04 -0.48 -11.94
CA PHE A 64 3.14 0.67 -12.05
C PHE A 64 3.18 1.29 -13.46
N GLY A 65 4.37 1.42 -14.06
CA GLY A 65 4.53 1.91 -15.43
C GLY A 65 3.79 1.06 -16.46
N ASN A 66 3.76 -0.27 -16.28
CA ASN A 66 2.99 -1.19 -17.14
C ASN A 66 1.48 -0.96 -17.06
N GLN A 67 0.98 -0.31 -15.99
CA GLN A 67 -0.42 0.10 -15.84
C GLN A 67 -0.65 1.57 -16.27
N GLY A 68 0.36 2.23 -16.87
CA GLY A 68 0.30 3.63 -17.26
C GLY A 68 0.42 4.61 -16.09
N LEU A 69 0.91 4.16 -14.93
CA LEU A 69 1.05 4.98 -13.71
C LEU A 69 2.49 5.48 -13.57
N SER A 70 2.63 6.77 -13.25
CA SER A 70 3.94 7.40 -13.03
C SER A 70 4.55 6.99 -11.68
N THR A 71 5.83 7.32 -11.48
CA THR A 71 6.49 7.13 -10.17
C THR A 71 5.84 7.97 -9.06
N LYS A 72 5.23 9.11 -9.41
CA LYS A 72 4.45 9.92 -8.48
C LYS A 72 3.17 9.19 -8.07
N ASP A 73 2.47 8.58 -9.03
CA ASP A 73 1.26 7.81 -8.75
C ASP A 73 1.58 6.58 -7.89
N MET A 74 2.68 5.89 -8.17
CA MET A 74 3.18 4.80 -7.33
C MET A 74 3.36 5.24 -5.87
N VAL A 75 4.10 6.32 -5.62
CA VAL A 75 4.32 6.82 -4.25
C VAL A 75 3.01 7.25 -3.59
N ALA A 76 2.10 7.88 -4.33
CA ALA A 76 0.80 8.30 -3.81
C ALA A 76 -0.09 7.09 -3.44
N LEU A 77 -0.17 6.09 -4.32
CA LEU A 77 -0.99 4.89 -4.14
C LEU A 77 -0.45 3.97 -3.05
N SER A 78 0.87 3.87 -2.87
CA SER A 78 1.47 3.19 -1.72
C SER A 78 1.05 3.80 -0.38
N GLY A 79 0.64 5.08 -0.37
CA GLY A 79 0.05 5.74 0.80
C GLY A 79 -1.21 5.06 1.32
N ALA A 80 -1.89 4.22 0.53
CA ALA A 80 -3.01 3.41 1.01
C ALA A 80 -2.64 2.48 2.19
N HIS A 81 -1.35 2.16 2.35
CA HIS A 81 -0.84 1.42 3.51
C HIS A 81 -0.86 2.23 4.83
N THR A 82 -1.36 3.47 4.83
CA THR A 82 -1.69 4.21 6.06
C THR A 82 -2.79 3.55 6.89
N ILE A 83 -3.56 2.62 6.31
CA ILE A 83 -4.60 1.83 6.98
C ILE A 83 -4.42 0.34 6.71
N GLY A 84 -5.01 -0.49 7.56
CA GLY A 84 -5.06 -1.94 7.36
C GLY A 84 -3.87 -2.70 7.96
N GLN A 85 -3.76 -3.97 7.58
CA GLN A 85 -2.85 -4.92 8.21
C GLN A 85 -2.21 -5.83 7.17
N ALA A 86 -1.02 -6.35 7.49
CA ALA A 86 -0.30 -7.32 6.68
C ALA A 86 -0.04 -8.61 7.47
N TRP A 87 -0.04 -9.73 6.76
CA TRP A 87 0.32 -11.04 7.32
C TRP A 87 1.83 -11.12 7.58
N CYS A 88 2.23 -11.74 8.69
CA CYS A 88 3.63 -11.97 9.04
C CYS A 88 4.50 -12.49 7.89
N THR A 89 3.98 -13.43 7.10
CA THR A 89 4.69 -14.02 5.96
C THR A 89 5.10 -13.01 4.89
N THR A 90 4.38 -11.89 4.79
CA THR A 90 4.66 -10.81 3.83
C THR A 90 5.75 -9.83 4.27
N PHE A 91 5.99 -9.69 5.58
CA PHE A 91 6.95 -8.71 6.12
C PHE A 91 8.12 -9.30 6.91
N ARG A 92 8.04 -10.58 7.31
CA ARG A 92 9.04 -11.18 8.22
C ARG A 92 10.46 -11.07 7.69
N THR A 93 10.69 -11.25 6.39
CA THR A 93 12.05 -11.15 5.84
C THR A 93 12.63 -9.75 6.06
N HIS A 94 11.83 -8.70 5.80
CA HIS A 94 12.22 -7.31 6.05
C HIS A 94 12.52 -7.06 7.52
N VAL A 95 11.63 -7.48 8.42
CA VAL A 95 11.79 -7.24 9.87
C VAL A 95 12.96 -8.02 10.47
N TYR A 96 13.20 -9.26 10.05
CA TYR A 96 14.18 -10.14 10.67
C TYR A 96 15.57 -10.09 10.04
N SER A 97 15.66 -9.85 8.73
CA SER A 97 16.88 -10.09 7.96
C SER A 97 17.43 -8.86 7.24
N GLU A 98 16.66 -7.78 7.11
CA GLU A 98 17.10 -6.57 6.40
C GLU A 98 17.61 -5.49 7.36
N THR A 99 18.41 -4.57 6.83
CA THR A 99 19.14 -3.54 7.60
C THR A 99 18.61 -2.12 7.41
N ASN A 100 17.71 -1.92 6.44
CA ASN A 100 17.05 -0.66 6.13
C ASN A 100 15.81 -0.40 7.01
N ILE A 101 15.68 -1.10 8.14
CA ILE A 101 14.59 -0.95 9.11
C ILE A 101 15.12 -0.46 10.45
N ASN A 102 14.37 0.44 11.09
CA ASN A 102 14.67 0.94 12.41
C ASN A 102 14.71 -0.21 13.43
N THR A 103 15.82 -0.33 14.16
CA THR A 103 16.08 -1.47 15.05
C THR A 103 15.10 -1.55 16.22
N ALA A 104 14.68 -0.41 16.78
CA ALA A 104 13.70 -0.37 17.87
C ALA A 104 12.31 -0.77 17.37
N PHE A 105 11.90 -0.29 16.18
CA PHE A 105 10.66 -0.71 15.54
C PHE A 105 10.67 -2.21 15.22
N ALA A 106 11.73 -2.72 14.56
CA ALA A 106 11.87 -4.14 14.26
C ALA A 106 11.80 -4.98 15.55
N THR A 107 12.47 -4.55 16.62
CA THR A 107 12.40 -5.22 17.92
C THR A 107 10.97 -5.25 18.46
N SER A 108 10.22 -4.15 18.37
CA SER A 108 8.82 -4.09 18.81
C SER A 108 7.94 -5.11 18.06
N VAL A 109 8.14 -5.28 16.76
CA VAL A 109 7.42 -6.29 15.97
C VAL A 109 7.84 -7.70 16.41
N LYS A 110 9.15 -7.95 16.54
CA LYS A 110 9.73 -9.25 16.96
C LYS A 110 9.31 -9.70 18.35
N THR A 111 9.02 -8.77 19.26
CA THR A 111 8.54 -9.12 20.61
C THR A 111 7.13 -9.71 20.61
N LYS A 112 6.31 -9.33 19.62
CA LYS A 112 4.90 -9.74 19.53
C LYS A 112 4.67 -10.82 18.46
N ARG A 113 5.61 -11.00 17.55
CA ARG A 113 5.53 -11.92 16.41
C ARG A 113 6.79 -12.78 16.39
N PRO A 114 6.71 -14.12 16.34
CA PRO A 114 7.90 -14.99 16.21
C PRO A 114 8.41 -15.04 14.76
N SER A 115 9.69 -15.34 14.51
CA SER A 115 10.24 -15.42 13.14
C SER A 115 9.59 -16.50 12.26
N THR A 116 9.00 -17.50 12.90
CA THR A 116 8.28 -18.61 12.28
C THR A 116 6.77 -18.35 12.18
N CYS A 117 6.27 -17.13 12.40
CA CYS A 117 4.84 -16.88 12.33
C CYS A 117 4.26 -17.17 10.93
N GLY A 118 3.15 -17.89 10.93
CA GLY A 118 2.33 -18.14 9.74
C GLY A 118 1.26 -17.07 9.52
N ASP A 119 0.37 -17.37 8.56
CA ASP A 119 -0.64 -16.45 8.00
C ASP A 119 -1.82 -16.13 8.93
N ASN A 120 -1.75 -16.35 10.24
CA ASN A 120 -2.78 -15.86 11.19
C ASN A 120 -2.27 -14.70 12.06
N ASN A 121 -1.07 -14.20 11.74
CA ASN A 121 -0.36 -13.19 12.53
C ASN A 121 -0.33 -11.85 11.80
N LEU A 122 -1.34 -11.01 12.05
CA LEU A 122 -1.47 -9.69 11.44
C LEU A 122 -0.66 -8.62 12.17
N TRP A 123 -0.11 -7.66 11.44
CA TRP A 123 0.47 -6.44 12.00
C TRP A 123 -0.03 -5.23 11.22
N PRO A 124 -0.31 -4.09 11.89
CA PRO A 124 -0.71 -2.89 11.17
C PRO A 124 0.36 -2.39 10.20
N LEU A 125 -0.06 -1.99 9.00
CA LEU A 125 0.84 -1.38 8.00
C LEU A 125 1.36 -0.01 8.49
N ASP A 126 0.49 0.75 9.15
CA ASP A 126 0.81 1.97 9.90
C ASP A 126 0.60 1.70 11.40
N VAL A 127 1.67 1.84 12.19
CA VAL A 127 1.63 1.59 13.63
C VAL A 127 1.20 2.81 14.44
N GLN A 128 1.23 4.01 13.85
CA GLN A 128 0.82 5.25 14.51
C GLN A 128 -0.69 5.40 14.49
N THR A 129 -1.31 5.15 13.33
CA THR A 129 -2.76 5.37 13.11
C THR A 129 -3.37 4.28 12.24
N PRO A 130 -3.45 3.03 12.74
CA PRO A 130 -3.77 1.84 11.93
C PRO A 130 -5.16 1.84 11.27
N ILE A 131 -6.06 2.72 11.72
CA ILE A 131 -7.46 2.84 11.29
C ILE A 131 -7.82 4.28 10.87
N ALA A 132 -6.84 5.15 10.63
CA ALA A 132 -7.10 6.49 10.11
C ALA A 132 -6.34 6.70 8.81
N PHE A 133 -7.02 7.23 7.80
CA PHE A 133 -6.43 7.57 6.52
C PHE A 133 -5.73 8.93 6.61
N ASP A 134 -4.42 8.93 6.85
CA ASP A 134 -3.63 10.15 6.98
C ASP A 134 -2.25 10.03 6.30
N ASN A 135 -1.27 10.83 6.73
CA ASN A 135 0.08 10.83 6.16
C ASN A 135 1.17 10.22 7.07
N ASN A 136 0.79 9.51 8.13
CA ASN A 136 1.71 8.87 9.06
C ASN A 136 2.51 7.75 8.40
N TYR A 137 1.93 7.02 7.43
CA TYR A 137 2.65 6.11 6.55
C TYR A 137 3.98 6.72 6.05
N TYR A 138 3.95 7.94 5.49
CA TYR A 138 5.14 8.57 4.96
C TYR A 138 6.12 9.06 6.05
N LYS A 139 5.61 9.42 7.23
CA LYS A 139 6.45 9.76 8.39
C LYS A 139 7.20 8.52 8.90
N ASP A 140 6.56 7.36 8.84
CA ASP A 140 7.17 6.09 9.16
C ASP A 140 8.27 5.72 8.17
N LEU A 141 8.05 5.88 6.85
CA LEU A 141 9.11 5.64 5.85
C LEU A 141 10.37 6.48 6.11
N LYS A 142 10.20 7.76 6.44
CA LYS A 142 11.32 8.67 6.78
C LYS A 142 12.06 8.24 8.04
N SER A 143 11.38 7.55 8.94
CA SER A 143 11.92 7.04 10.20
C SER A 143 12.41 5.59 10.10
N GLN A 144 12.46 5.01 8.89
CA GLN A 144 12.77 3.60 8.63
C GLN A 144 11.80 2.62 9.32
N ARG A 145 10.53 2.99 9.39
CA ARG A 145 9.45 2.22 10.03
C ARG A 145 8.43 1.67 9.03
N GLY A 146 8.77 1.59 7.75
CA GLY A 146 7.94 0.85 6.78
C GLY A 146 7.86 -0.63 7.18
N LEU A 147 6.67 -1.23 7.12
CA LEU A 147 6.51 -2.63 7.52
C LEU A 147 7.01 -3.58 6.43
N LEU A 148 6.57 -3.37 5.18
CA LEU A 148 6.95 -4.21 4.05
C LEU A 148 8.30 -3.76 3.47
N HIS A 149 9.01 -4.68 2.84
CA HIS A 149 10.22 -4.33 2.07
C HIS A 149 9.89 -3.28 1.00
N SER A 150 8.83 -3.50 0.22
CA SER A 150 8.37 -2.58 -0.84
C SER A 150 8.02 -1.19 -0.34
N ASP A 151 7.55 -1.05 0.91
CA ASP A 151 7.30 0.25 1.52
C ASP A 151 8.62 0.99 1.78
N GLN A 152 9.58 0.30 2.41
CA GLN A 152 10.84 0.90 2.77
C GLN A 152 11.73 1.18 1.55
N GLU A 153 11.54 0.48 0.43
CA GLU A 153 12.16 0.79 -0.86
C GLU A 153 11.83 2.20 -1.36
N LEU A 154 10.65 2.74 -1.05
CA LEU A 154 10.25 4.09 -1.46
C LEU A 154 11.08 5.19 -0.77
N SER A 155 11.77 4.89 0.33
CA SER A 155 12.68 5.84 0.98
C SER A 155 13.94 6.13 0.18
N LYS A 156 14.26 5.31 -0.82
CA LYS A 156 15.43 5.47 -1.70
C LYS A 156 15.24 6.66 -2.67
N PRO A 157 16.33 7.27 -3.14
CA PRO A 157 16.24 8.25 -4.22
C PRO A 157 15.67 7.62 -5.49
N LEU A 158 14.63 8.23 -6.05
CA LEU A 158 14.14 7.89 -7.39
C LEU A 158 15.13 8.48 -8.41
N THR A 159 15.54 7.72 -9.41
CA THR A 159 16.41 8.23 -10.48
C THR A 159 15.73 9.43 -11.16
N GLY A 160 16.42 10.59 -11.20
CA GLY A 160 15.92 11.82 -11.82
C GLY A 160 14.98 12.69 -10.97
N THR A 161 14.65 12.32 -9.73
CA THR A 161 13.89 13.20 -8.79
C THR A 161 14.46 13.12 -7.37
N ARG A 162 14.36 14.22 -6.60
CA ARG A 162 14.71 14.18 -5.17
C ARG A 162 13.73 13.22 -4.48
N GLY A 163 14.26 12.23 -3.76
CA GLY A 163 13.46 11.20 -3.06
C GLY A 163 12.37 11.76 -2.14
N VAL A 164 11.58 10.87 -1.54
CA VAL A 164 10.34 11.08 -0.74
C VAL A 164 10.39 12.23 0.30
N GLY A 165 11.55 12.80 0.58
CA GLY A 165 11.76 14.02 1.37
C GLY A 165 10.90 15.24 0.99
N LYS A 166 10.52 15.46 -0.28
CA LYS A 166 9.70 16.64 -0.68
C LYS A 166 8.27 16.35 -1.12
N THR A 167 7.96 15.18 -1.69
CA THR A 167 6.61 14.87 -2.18
C THR A 167 5.65 14.44 -1.05
N ALA A 168 6.13 13.72 -0.05
CA ALA A 168 5.28 13.20 1.03
C ALA A 168 4.69 14.27 1.98
N GLY A 169 5.34 15.44 2.10
CA GLY A 169 4.90 16.48 3.04
C GLY A 169 3.68 17.30 2.58
N SER A 170 3.28 17.17 1.31
CA SER A 170 2.33 18.10 0.67
C SER A 170 1.13 17.43 0.00
N GLN A 171 1.07 16.09 -0.06
CA GLN A 171 0.06 15.38 -0.87
C GLN A 171 -1.19 14.96 -0.09
N ILE A 172 -1.22 15.14 1.23
CA ILE A 172 -2.41 14.85 2.06
C ILE A 172 -2.60 16.03 3.03
N LYS A 173 -3.19 17.09 2.51
CA LYS A 173 -3.98 18.09 3.23
C LYS A 173 -5.21 18.38 2.38
#